data_AF-A0A9E7R762-F1
#
_entry.id   AF-A0A9E7R762-F1
#
_cell.length_a   1.000
_cell.length_b   1.000
_cell.length_c   1.000
_cell.angle_alpha   90.00
_cell.angle_beta   90.00
_cell.angle_gamma   90.00
#
_symmetry.space_group_name_H-M   'P 1'
#
loop_
_entity.id
_entity.type
_entity.pdbx_description
1 polymer ?
#
loop_
_entity_poly.entity_id
_entity_poly.type
_entity_poly.pdbx_seq_one_letter_code
_entity_poly.pdbx_strand_id
1 'polypeptide(L)' 'MPKVELTVPEHLEMQIAKLVEDGEFVNREEAIEDLLSTGIRAYKTSGPIEDEEPGFEDDGMMGHDDEYVF' A
#
# COMPACT_ATOMS: atom_id res chain seq x y z
N MET A 1 -18.26 20.32 -1.69
CA MET A 1 -17.49 19.05 -1.77
C MET A 1 -17.39 18.68 -3.25
N PRO A 2 -16.20 18.34 -3.77
CA PRO A 2 -16.10 17.78 -5.11
C PRO A 2 -16.89 16.46 -5.16
N LYS A 3 -17.64 16.24 -6.24
CA LYS A 3 -18.31 14.97 -6.50
C LYS A 3 -17.39 14.12 -7.34
N VAL A 4 -17.06 12.93 -6.84
CA VAL A 4 -16.21 11.96 -7.56
C VAL A 4 -17.08 10.75 -7.86
N GLU A 5 -17.13 10.35 -9.12
CA GLU A 5 -17.81 9.14 -9.56
C GLU A 5 -16.76 8.03 -9.71
N LEU A 6 -16.94 6.95 -8.93
CA LEU A 6 -16.04 5.80 -8.94
C LEU A 6 -16.82 4.56 -9.37
N THR A 7 -16.25 3.78 -10.29
CA THR A 7 -16.79 2.46 -10.63
C THR A 7 -16.07 1.41 -9.80
N VAL A 8 -16.82 0.73 -8.94
CA VAL A 8 -16.30 -0.29 -8.04
C VAL A 8 -16.74 -1.67 -8.54
N PRO A 9 -15.85 -2.67 -8.58
CA PRO A 9 -16.21 -4.05 -8.89
C PRO A 9 -17.29 -4.62 -7.96
N GLU A 10 -18.17 -5.47 -8.50
CA GLU A 10 -19.32 -6.04 -7.78
C GLU A 10 -18.94 -6.78 -6.49
N HIS A 11 -17.80 -7.49 -6.48
CA HIS A 11 -17.36 -8.21 -5.29
C HIS A 11 -16.96 -7.28 -4.14
N LEU A 12 -16.47 -6.07 -4.43
CA LEU A 12 -16.19 -5.07 -3.39
C LEU A 12 -17.47 -4.40 -2.90
N GLU A 13 -18.45 -4.18 -3.79
CA GLU A 13 -19.78 -3.70 -3.40
C GLU A 13 -20.44 -4.65 -2.40
N MET A 14 -20.41 -5.95 -2.67
CA MET A 14 -20.93 -6.96 -1.75
C MET A 14 -20.24 -6.92 -0.38
N GLN A 15 -18.92 -6.70 -0.35
CA GLN A 15 -18.16 -6.60 0.89
C GLN A 15 -18.56 -5.35 1.68
N ILE A 16 -18.63 -4.20 1.02
CA ILE A 16 -19.04 -2.93 1.66
C ILE A 16 -20.47 -3.05 2.20
N ALA A 17 -21.39 -3.64 1.44
CA ALA A 17 -22.77 -3.86 1.87
C ALA A 17 -22.83 -4.71 3.15
N LYS A 18 -22.02 -5.76 3.23
CA LYS A 18 -21.94 -6.59 4.44
C LYS A 18 -21.40 -5.82 5.65
N LEU A 19 -20.38 -4.99 5.47
CA LEU A 19 -19.83 -4.17 6.56
C LEU A 19 -20.86 -3.15 7.08
N VAL A 20 -21.69 -2.61 6.19
CA VAL A 20 -22.83 -1.75 6.57
C VAL A 20 -23.90 -2.55 7.32
N GLU A 21 -24.24 -3.77 6.86
CA GLU A 21 -25.20 -4.65 7.54
C GLU A 21 -24.72 -5.09 8.93
N ASP A 22 -23.43 -5.38 9.07
CA ASP A 22 -22.78 -5.73 10.34
C ASP A 22 -22.70 -4.53 11.31
N GLY A 23 -23.11 -3.33 10.86
CA GLY A 23 -23.18 -2.11 11.65
C GLY A 23 -21.83 -1.41 11.84
N GLU A 24 -20.82 -1.78 11.05
CA GLU A 24 -19.50 -1.13 11.07
C GLU A 24 -19.54 0.27 10.45
N PHE A 25 -20.44 0.49 9.48
CA PHE A 25 -20.65 1.78 8.84
C PHE A 25 -22.13 2.16 8.82
N VAL A 26 -22.43 3.46 8.95
CA VAL A 26 -23.82 3.96 8.93
C VAL A 26 -24.40 3.87 7.52
N ASN A 27 -23.56 4.09 6.50
CA ASN A 27 -23.96 4.03 5.10
C ASN A 27 -22.76 3.75 4.18
N ARG A 28 -23.06 3.44 2.93
CA ARG A 28 -22.06 3.14 1.89
C ARG A 28 -21.11 4.31 1.61
N GLU A 29 -21.60 5.55 1.63
CA GLU A 29 -20.78 6.73 1.32
C GLU A 29 -19.70 6.93 2.38
N GLU A 30 -20.06 6.80 3.65
CA GLU A 30 -19.14 6.86 4.78
C GLU A 30 -18.12 5.72 4.75
N ALA A 31 -18.57 4.49 4.46
CA ALA A 31 -17.68 3.35 4.31
C ALA A 31 -16.62 3.59 3.22
N ILE A 32 -17.04 4.08 2.05
CA ILE A 32 -16.14 4.36 0.94
C ILE A 32 -15.14 5.46 1.31
N GLU A 33 -15.59 6.54 1.93
CA GLU A 33 -14.74 7.65 2.33
C GLU A 33 -13.67 7.23 3.34
N ASP A 34 -14.05 6.46 4.36
CA ASP A 34 -13.13 6.04 5.41
C ASP A 34 -12.13 4.98 4.92
N LEU A 35 -12.61 4.03 4.11
CA LEU A 35 -11.75 3.03 3.46
C LEU A 35 -10.74 3.67 2.50
N LEU A 36 -11.17 4.62 1.66
CA LEU A 36 -10.27 5.35 0.77
C LEU A 36 -9.28 6.20 1.54
N SER A 37 -9.72 6.89 2.59
CA SER A 37 -8.85 7.71 3.44
C SER A 37 -7.79 6.87 4.13
N THR A 38 -8.19 5.72 4.67
CA THR A 38 -7.30 4.76 5.32
C THR A 38 -6.33 4.14 4.33
N GLY A 39 -6.82 3.72 3.16
CA GLY A 39 -5.99 3.16 2.09
C GLY A 39 -4.94 4.14 1.58
N ILE A 40 -5.32 5.42 1.37
CA ILE A 40 -4.38 6.47 0.96
C ILE A 40 -3.34 6.74 2.05
N ARG A 41 -3.74 6.74 3.32
CA ARG A 41 -2.79 6.90 4.44
C ARG A 41 -1.83 5.73 4.51
N ALA A 42 -2.35 4.50 4.48
CA ALA A 42 -1.55 3.28 4.47
C ALA A 42 -0.55 3.28 3.32
N TYR A 43 -0.99 3.59 2.10
CA TYR A 43 -0.14 3.68 0.91
C TYR A 43 0.93 4.78 1.02
N LYS A 44 0.59 5.96 1.54
CA LYS A 44 1.56 7.05 1.76
C LYS A 44 2.56 6.72 2.87
N THR A 45 2.10 6.06 3.93
CA THR A 45 2.92 5.68 5.09
C THR A 45 3.79 4.46 4.79
N SER A 46 3.34 3.54 3.93
CA SER A 46 4.14 2.41 3.45
C SER A 46 5.24 2.84 2.49
N GLY A 47 5.24 4.12 2.05
CA GLY A 47 6.12 4.60 0.99
C GLY A 47 5.94 3.79 -0.30
N PRO A 48 6.68 4.10 -1.37
CA PRO A 48 6.96 3.07 -2.36
C PRO A 48 7.59 1.91 -1.59
N ILE A 49 6.95 0.74 -1.59
CA ILE A 49 7.76 -0.47 -1.54
C ILE A 49 8.58 -0.36 -2.82
N GLU A 50 9.86 -0.06 -2.68
CA GLU A 50 10.86 -0.21 -3.72
C GLU A 50 10.92 -1.71 -4.06
N ASP A 51 9.87 -2.25 -4.68
CA ASP A 51 9.95 -3.54 -5.33
C ASP A 51 10.59 -3.30 -6.70
N GLU A 52 11.75 -3.91 -6.87
CA GLU A 52 12.53 -4.12 -8.09
C GLU A 52 13.66 -3.12 -8.41
N GLU A 53 14.76 -3.24 -7.66
CA GLU A 53 15.97 -3.73 -8.34
C GLU A 53 16.34 -5.12 -7.83
N PRO A 54 16.17 -6.19 -8.64
CA PRO A 54 17.08 -7.32 -8.58
C PRO A 54 18.33 -6.94 -9.38
N GLY A 55 19.15 -6.03 -8.83
CA GLY A 55 20.48 -5.74 -9.33
C GLY A 55 21.40 -6.91 -9.03
N PHE A 56 21.30 -7.99 -9.82
CA PHE A 56 22.37 -8.96 -9.94
C PHE A 56 23.57 -8.27 -10.61
N GLU A 57 24.45 -7.69 -9.81
CA GLU A 57 25.85 -7.40 -10.16
C GLU A 57 26.68 -7.81 -8.93
N ASP A 58 27.00 -9.09 -8.73
CA ASP A 58 28.24 -9.70 -9.25
C ASP A 58 29.32 -8.68 -9.64
N ASP A 59 29.89 -7.98 -8.66
CA ASP A 59 31.36 -7.79 -8.53
C ASP A 59 31.67 -6.78 -7.42
N GLY A 60 32.04 -7.30 -6.25
CA GLY A 60 32.42 -6.46 -5.11
C GLY A 60 33.32 -7.17 -4.11
N MET A 61 34.05 -8.21 -4.54
CA MET A 61 35.18 -8.76 -3.80
C MET A 61 36.36 -7.78 -3.87
N MET A 62 36.21 -6.59 -3.27
CA MET A 62 37.36 -5.78 -2.87
C MET A 62 37.70 -6.16 -1.46
N GLY A 63 38.59 -7.15 -1.37
CA GLY A 63 39.24 -7.56 -0.15
C GLY A 63 39.78 -6.35 0.59
N HIS A 64 39.50 -6.33 1.88
CA HIS A 64 40.13 -5.49 2.87
C HIS A 64 41.63 -5.38 2.56
N ASP A 65 42.10 -4.16 2.30
CA ASP A 65 43.53 -3.85 2.32
C ASP A 65 44.00 -4.06 3.76
N ASP A 66 44.38 -5.30 4.10
CA ASP A 66 45.10 -5.59 5.33
C ASP A 66 46.54 -5.10 5.14
N GLU A 67 46.76 -3.93 5.70
CA GLU A 67 48.03 -3.27 5.96
C GLU A 67 49.10 -4.28 6.43
N TYR A 68 50.22 -4.36 5.70
CA TYR A 68 51.39 -5.15 6.08
C TYR A 68 51.93 -4.67 7.45
N VAL A 69 51.72 -5.45 8.51
CA VAL A 69 52.45 -5.29 9.78
C VAL A 69 53.69 -6.19 9.75
N PHE A 70 54.85 -5.56 9.70
CA PHE A 70 56.19 -6.16 9.75
C PHE A 70 56.50 -6.80 11.12
#